data_AF-A0A0Q4CMU7-F1
#
_entry.id   AF-A0A0Q4CMU7-F1
#
_cell.length_a   1.000
_cell.length_b   1.000
_cell.length_c   1.000
_cell.angle_alpha   90.00
_cell.angle_beta   90.00
_cell.angle_gamma   90.00
#
_symmetry.space_group_name_H-M   'P 1'
#
loop_
_entity.id
_entity.type
_entity.pdbx_description
1 polymer ?
#
loop_
_entity_poly.entity_id
_entity_poly.type
_entity_poly.pdbx_seq_one_letter_code
_entity_poly.pdbx_strand_id
1 'polypeptide(L)'
;MTHFKIFPNCKIVSGKKNAIIHDLERNTSELIPLEFAKILNDLDKKTPINILKSKYTDKEQKIIDVNLKHIVDKEYGIFCSEELFSCFPEMSLEFQESSEITNY
;
A
#
# COMPACT_ATOMS: atom_id res chain seq x y z
N MET A 1 11.21 -14.31 0.70
CA MET A 1 10.64 -13.68 -0.52
C MET A 1 10.36 -12.22 -0.21
N THR A 2 10.57 -11.31 -1.17
CA THR A 2 10.32 -9.87 -0.97
C THR A 2 8.85 -9.53 -1.20
N HIS A 3 8.26 -8.83 -0.25
CA HIS A 3 6.90 -8.32 -0.29
C HIS A 3 6.91 -6.80 -0.43
N PHE A 4 5.75 -6.24 -0.76
CA PHE A 4 5.53 -4.80 -0.78
C PHE A 4 4.34 -4.48 0.11
N LYS A 5 4.52 -3.57 1.07
CA LYS A 5 3.46 -3.14 1.99
C LYS A 5 3.19 -1.66 1.81
N ILE A 6 1.92 -1.30 1.70
CA ILE A 6 1.49 0.10 1.81
C ILE A 6 1.29 0.42 3.28
N PHE A 7 1.70 1.60 3.72
CA PHE A 7 1.53 1.96 5.12
C PHE A 7 0.04 2.05 5.49
N PRO A 8 -0.38 1.64 6.70
CA PRO A 8 -1.80 1.57 7.05
C PRO A 8 -2.57 2.91 6.97
N ASN A 9 -1.86 4.03 7.17
CA ASN A 9 -2.37 5.41 7.01
C ASN A 9 -2.54 5.84 5.55
N CYS A 10 -1.89 5.14 4.61
CA CYS A 10 -2.00 5.40 3.19
C CYS A 10 -3.15 4.60 2.58
N LYS A 11 -4.17 5.27 2.04
CA LYS A 11 -5.35 4.65 1.44
C LYS A 11 -5.36 4.84 -0.07
N ILE A 12 -5.65 3.76 -0.78
CA ILE A 12 -5.90 3.80 -2.23
C ILE A 12 -7.39 4.00 -2.47
N VAL A 13 -7.74 5.02 -3.24
CA VAL A 13 -9.12 5.28 -3.67
C VAL A 13 -9.17 5.22 -5.19
N SER A 14 -9.99 4.32 -5.73
CA SER A 14 -10.14 4.13 -7.17
C SER A 14 -11.39 4.85 -7.70
N GLY A 15 -11.19 5.71 -8.70
CA GLY A 15 -12.26 6.31 -9.49
C GLY A 15 -12.49 5.58 -10.82
N LYS A 16 -13.31 6.17 -11.70
CA LYS A 16 -13.69 5.54 -12.99
C LYS A 16 -12.53 5.34 -13.97
N LYS A 17 -11.53 6.23 -13.96
CA LYS A 17 -10.40 6.23 -14.89
C LYS A 17 -9.03 6.27 -14.21
N ASN A 18 -8.97 6.87 -13.03
CA ASN A 18 -7.75 7.09 -12.27
C ASN A 18 -7.96 6.62 -10.84
N ALA A 19 -6.87 6.40 -10.12
CA ALA A 19 -6.88 6.19 -8.69
C ALA A 19 -5.98 7.23 -8.02
N ILE A 20 -6.14 7.39 -6.71
CA ILE A 20 -5.24 8.16 -5.87
C ILE A 20 -4.71 7.27 -4.76
N ILE A 21 -3.49 7.56 -4.33
CA ILE A 21 -2.99 7.15 -3.01
C ILE A 21 -3.01 8.39 -2.11
N HIS A 22 -3.60 8.26 -0.94
CA HIS A 22 -3.82 9.34 0.01
C HIS A 22 -3.21 8.99 1.35
N ASP A 23 -2.29 9.81 1.85
CA ASP A 23 -1.76 9.70 3.21
C ASP A 23 -2.64 10.52 4.15
N LEU A 24 -3.34 9.82 5.05
CA LEU A 24 -4.28 10.42 6.00
C LEU A 24 -3.59 11.30 7.05
N GLU A 25 -2.35 10.98 7.44
CA GLU A 25 -1.62 11.70 8.48
C GLU A 25 -0.97 12.98 7.93
N ARG A 26 -0.42 12.89 6.72
CA ARG A 26 0.24 14.03 6.06
C ARG A 26 -0.73 14.89 5.24
N ASN A 27 -1.97 14.43 5.04
CA ASN A 27 -2.97 15.04 4.18
C ASN A 27 -2.46 15.32 2.77
N THR A 28 -1.67 14.40 2.23
CA THR A 28 -1.11 14.47 0.87
C THR A 28 -1.74 13.41 -0.02
N SER A 29 -1.93 13.73 -1.30
CA SER A 29 -2.50 12.80 -2.26
C SER A 29 -1.68 12.80 -3.54
N GLU A 30 -1.60 11.64 -4.17
CA GLU A 30 -0.94 11.48 -5.45
C GLU A 30 -1.80 10.66 -6.41
N LEU A 31 -1.86 11.10 -7.67
CA LEU A 31 -2.54 10.38 -8.73
C LEU A 31 -1.71 9.18 -9.16
N ILE A 32 -2.36 8.03 -9.25
CA ILE A 32 -1.76 6.80 -9.76
C ILE A 32 -2.65 6.20 -10.87
N PRO A 33 -2.05 5.55 -11.88
CA PRO A 33 -2.81 4.82 -12.88
C PRO A 33 -3.70 3.75 -12.23
N LEU A 34 -4.92 3.57 -12.75
CA LEU A 34 -5.87 2.60 -12.19
C LEU A 34 -5.32 1.17 -12.19
N GLU A 35 -4.60 0.77 -13.24
CA GLU A 35 -3.97 -0.56 -13.29
C GLU A 35 -2.88 -0.73 -12.23
N PHE A 36 -2.13 0.34 -11.92
CA PHE A 36 -1.13 0.29 -10.88
C PHE A 36 -1.76 0.22 -9.47
N ALA A 37 -2.89 0.89 -9.26
CA ALA A 37 -3.66 0.74 -8.02
C ALA A 37 -4.13 -0.71 -7.78
N LYS A 38 -4.54 -1.42 -8.83
CA LYS A 38 -4.88 -2.85 -8.73
C LYS A 38 -3.68 -3.69 -8.32
N ILE A 39 -2.52 -3.43 -8.92
CA ILE A 39 -1.25 -4.11 -8.56
C ILE A 39 -0.92 -3.89 -7.08
N LEU A 40 -1.01 -2.65 -6.61
CA LEU A 40 -0.77 -2.31 -5.21
C LEU A 40 -1.73 -3.06 -4.26
N ASN A 41 -3.02 -3.10 -4.58
CA ASN A 41 -4.01 -3.86 -3.79
C ASN A 41 -3.73 -5.37 -3.76
N ASP A 42 -3.16 -5.94 -4.82
CA ASP A 42 -2.79 -7.36 -4.85
C ASP A 42 -1.50 -7.64 -4.07
N LEU A 43 -0.53 -6.72 -4.10
CA LEU A 43 0.66 -6.81 -3.26
C LEU A 43 0.30 -6.70 -1.77
N ASP A 44 -0.66 -5.84 -1.41
CA ASP A 44 -1.12 -5.65 -0.03
C ASP A 44 -1.88 -6.85 0.55
N LYS A 45 -2.18 -7.87 -0.27
CA LYS A 45 -2.67 -9.20 0.17
C LYS A 45 -1.54 -10.17 0.51
N LYS A 46 -0.34 -9.66 0.81
CA LYS A 46 0.86 -10.44 1.11
C LYS A 46 1.33 -11.28 -0.09
N THR A 47 1.05 -10.83 -1.32
CA THR A 47 1.56 -11.49 -2.52
C THR A 47 3.05 -11.15 -2.70
N PRO A 48 3.94 -12.14 -2.87
CA PRO A 48 5.35 -11.85 -3.18
C PRO A 48 5.49 -11.12 -4.52
N ILE A 49 6.37 -10.11 -4.57
CA ILE A 49 6.52 -9.25 -5.76
C ILE A 49 6.89 -10.05 -7.00
N ASN A 50 7.79 -11.04 -6.86
CA ASN A 50 8.21 -11.88 -7.99
C ASN A 50 7.05 -12.73 -8.56
N ILE A 51 6.13 -13.19 -7.71
CA ILE A 51 4.95 -13.95 -8.12
C ILE A 51 3.93 -13.05 -8.81
N LEU A 52 3.80 -11.80 -8.37
CA LEU A 52 2.95 -10.83 -9.07
C LEU A 52 3.55 -10.47 -10.43
N LYS A 53 4.85 -10.16 -10.48
CA LYS A 53 5.56 -9.74 -11.69
C LYS A 53 5.61 -10.82 -12.78
N SER A 54 5.60 -12.10 -12.42
CA SER A 54 5.63 -13.21 -13.41
C SER A 54 4.39 -13.25 -14.32
N LYS A 55 3.32 -12.53 -13.97
CA LYS A 55 2.11 -12.37 -14.79
C LYS A 55 2.26 -11.34 -15.91
N TYR A 56 3.38 -10.60 -15.94
CA TYR A 56 3.62 -9.48 -16.83
C TYR A 56 4.87 -9.69 -17.68
N THR A 57 4.90 -9.04 -18.85
CA THR A 57 6.07 -9.04 -19.73
C THR A 57 7.25 -8.30 -19.10
N ASP A 58 8.48 -8.55 -19.57
CA ASP A 58 9.68 -7.89 -19.06
C ASP A 58 9.62 -6.35 -19.12
N LYS A 59 8.95 -5.81 -20.15
CA LYS A 59 8.75 -4.37 -20.30
C LYS A 59 7.82 -3.82 -19.23
N GLU A 60 6.71 -4.51 -18.97
CA GLU A 60 5.74 -4.13 -17.93
C GLU A 60 6.34 -4.28 -16.53
N GLN A 61 7.14 -5.34 -16.30
CA GLN A 61 7.85 -5.53 -15.04
C GLN A 61 8.77 -4.36 -14.70
N LYS A 62 9.49 -3.80 -15.67
CA LYS A 62 10.31 -2.59 -15.48
C LYS A 62 9.46 -1.37 -15.13
N ILE A 63 8.28 -1.24 -15.75
CA ILE A 63 7.34 -0.16 -15.43
C ILE A 63 6.84 -0.32 -13.99
N ILE A 64 6.51 -1.54 -13.57
CA ILE A 64 6.10 -1.84 -12.19
C ILE A 64 7.21 -1.44 -11.20
N ASP A 65 8.47 -1.81 -11.47
CA ASP A 65 9.60 -1.49 -10.60
C ASP A 65 9.80 0.02 -10.43
N VAL A 66 9.70 0.79 -11.54
CA VAL A 66 9.81 2.26 -11.49
C VAL A 66 8.69 2.87 -10.66
N ASN A 67 7.45 2.40 -10.83
CA ASN A 67 6.32 2.91 -10.06
C ASN A 67 6.41 2.52 -8.58
N LEU A 68 6.79 1.28 -8.25
CA LEU A 68 6.99 0.87 -6.86
C LEU A 68 8.11 1.68 -6.20
N LYS A 69 9.22 1.91 -6.91
CA LYS A 69 10.29 2.78 -6.43
C LYS A 69 9.77 4.20 -6.15
N HIS A 70 8.94 4.75 -7.02
CA HIS A 70 8.33 6.07 -6.81
C HIS A 70 7.46 6.11 -5.55
N ILE A 71 6.65 5.07 -5.29
CA ILE A 71 5.86 4.95 -4.06
C ILE A 71 6.75 4.92 -2.80
N VAL A 72 7.89 4.22 -2.86
CA VAL A 72 8.87 4.18 -1.75
C VAL A 72 9.55 5.53 -1.57
N ASP A 73 10.00 6.16 -2.66
CA ASP A 73 10.68 7.46 -2.64
C ASP A 73 9.75 8.57 -2.09
N LYS A 74 8.43 8.38 -2.20
CA LYS A 74 7.38 9.24 -1.63
C LYS A 74 6.90 8.81 -0.24
N GLU A 75 7.49 7.78 0.34
CA GLU A 75 7.17 7.24 1.66
C GLU A 75 5.73 6.74 1.83
N TYR A 76 5.10 6.27 0.75
CA TYR A 76 3.75 5.68 0.81
C TYR A 76 3.77 4.17 1.09
N GLY A 77 4.91 3.51 0.93
CA GLY A 77 5.06 2.08 1.14
C GLY A 77 6.50 1.63 1.14
N ILE A 78 6.72 0.34 1.42
CA ILE A 78 8.06 -0.23 1.61
C ILE A 78 8.18 -1.62 0.99
N PHE A 79 9.40 -1.96 0.59
CA PHE A 79 9.81 -3.34 0.37
C PHE A 79 10.16 -3.99 1.71
N CYS A 80 9.59 -5.15 2.00
CA CYS A 80 9.76 -5.79 3.30
C CYS A 80 9.87 -7.32 3.19
N SER A 81 10.39 -7.93 4.24
CA SER A 81 10.28 -9.37 4.43
C SER A 81 8.83 -9.75 4.80
N GLU A 82 8.57 -11.05 4.83
CA GLU A 82 7.25 -11.55 5.20
C GLU A 82 6.90 -11.24 6.66
N GLU A 83 7.88 -11.36 7.55
CA GLU A 83 7.74 -11.11 8.98
C GLU A 83 7.42 -9.63 9.23
N LEU A 84 8.17 -8.74 8.59
CA LEU A 84 7.95 -7.30 8.70
C LEU A 84 6.60 -6.88 8.10
N PHE A 85 6.11 -7.53 7.04
CA PHE A 85 4.79 -7.27 6.48
C PHE A 85 3.69 -7.44 7.53
N SER A 86 3.78 -8.50 8.34
CA SER A 86 2.82 -8.80 9.41
C SER A 86 2.89 -7.85 10.60
N CYS A 87 3.93 -7.01 10.70
CA CYS A 87 4.04 -5.97 11.73
C CYS A 87 3.24 -4.70 11.40
N PHE A 88 2.64 -4.60 10.21
CA PHE A 88 1.79 -3.49 9.79
C PHE A 88 0.32 -3.95 9.70
N PRO A 89 -0.38 -4.12 10.85
CA PRO A 89 -1.80 -4.44 10.82
C PRO A 89 -2.59 -3.30 10.18
N GLU A 90 -3.76 -3.63 9.64
CA GLU A 90 -4.67 -2.60 9.14
C GLU A 90 -5.09 -1.66 10.27
N MET A 91 -5.22 -0.38 9.91
CA MET A 91 -5.72 0.65 10.82
C MET A 91 -7.20 0.36 11.14
N SER A 92 -7.55 0.31 12.42
CA SER A 92 -8.96 0.23 12.83
C SER A 92 -9.70 1.47 12.35
N LEU A 93 -10.87 1.25 11.74
CA LEU A 93 -11.80 2.32 11.35
C LEU A 93 -12.94 2.49 12.36
N GLU A 94 -12.89 1.74 13.47
CA GLU A 94 -13.87 1.85 14.54
C GLU A 94 -13.67 3.18 15.27
N PHE A 95 -14.75 3.93 15.41
CA PHE A 95 -14.75 5.12 16.25
C PHE A 95 -14.61 4.68 17.72
N GLN A 96 -13.57 5.19 18.37
CA GLN A 96 -13.38 5.01 19.81
C GLN A 96 -13.57 6.36 20.50
N GLU A 97 -14.47 6.41 21.47
CA GLU A 97 -14.56 7.54 22.40
C GLU A 97 -13.57 7.33 23.55
N SER A 98 -13.05 8.44 24.10
CA SER A 98 -12.25 8.37 25.32
C SER A 98 -13.15 7.96 26.48
N SER A 99 -12.95 6.75 27.01
CA SER A 99 -13.47 6.38 28.31
C SER A 99 -12.56 6.93 29.41
N GLU A 100 -13.14 7.40 30.51
CA GLU A 100 -12.34 7.65 31.71
C GLU A 100 -11.70 6.33 32.15
N ILE A 101 -10.39 6.34 32.42
CA ILE A 101 -9.70 5.19 33.00
C ILE A 101 -10.20 5.05 34.44
N THR A 102 -11.25 4.27 34.63
CA THR A 102 -11.72 3.93 35.97
C THR A 102 -10.95 2.69 36.44
N ASN A 103 -9.87 2.90 37.19
CA ASN A 103 -9.26 1.84 37.99
C ASN A 103 -10.23 1.52 39.14
N TYR A 104 -11.11 0.53 38.96
CA TYR A 104 -11.89 -0.08 40.04
C TYR A 104 -11.28 -1.41 40.46
#